data_AF-A0A2H0ALQ6-F1
#
_entry.id   AF-A0A2H0ALQ6-F1
#
_cell.length_a   1.000
_cell.length_b   1.000
_cell.length_c   1.000
_cell.angle_alpha   90.00
_cell.angle_beta   90.00
_cell.angle_gamma   90.00
#
_symmetry.space_group_name_H-M   'P 1'
#
loop_
_entity.id
_entity.type
_entity.pdbx_description
1 polymer ?
#
loop_
_entity_poly.entity_id
_entity_poly.type
_entity_poly.pdbx_seq_one_letter_code
_entity_poly.pdbx_strand_id
1 'polypeptide(L)'
;MKIDNHSVAGRHQVSKKAKALIFIVSYNAERFIEGVLERIPGDVWTNELYDSEVLLIDDCSRDDTFKRARAFSEKEGSRPITVLFNPVNQGYGGNQKIGYFYAIQQGFDAVVLLHGDGQYAPEYLDRLIRPIIASEADAVFGSRMMKKGDALKGDMPVYKWLGNKALTFLQNRILGAHLSEFHSGYRAYSTEALSSIPFKYNSDYFDFDTDIIIQLLLKKKRILEVPIPTFYGDEISRVNEIRYGIKIIISSVQSRVQRWGIFYHPRFDTEGKRYPYVPKFGFPSSHQFAFDAVPPRTRVLDLGSGPCLMEKELKKKGCSVVSVEKHFDDTPQDSSEHITADIDKFDLSKLPGDFKTILALDVIDQLRAPELFFERIRDRFSENHTDIVITVANVGFIMTRLSLFLGLFNYGRRGILDLEHTRLFTFRSLRRTLEMSGFVILKEKGIPAPYPLAFGWTGFAGLCLSINSLAIRASRSLFSYQIAVVARAKPTLEVLLERARKAVSGK
;
A
#
# COMPACT_ATOMS: atom_id res chain seq x y z
N MET A 1 47.92 0.91 -43.81
CA MET A 1 46.86 0.22 -44.58
C MET A 1 47.03 -1.29 -44.40
N LYS A 2 46.42 -1.83 -43.34
CA LYS A 2 46.18 -3.26 -43.12
C LYS A 2 44.82 -3.31 -42.41
N ILE A 3 43.87 -3.97 -43.06
CA ILE A 3 42.50 -4.14 -42.59
C ILE A 3 42.48 -5.50 -41.91
N ASP A 4 42.35 -5.51 -40.59
CA ASP A 4 42.12 -6.73 -39.82
C ASP A 4 40.61 -7.01 -39.80
N ASN A 5 40.22 -8.03 -40.56
CA ASN A 5 38.89 -8.64 -40.53
C ASN A 5 38.77 -9.50 -39.27
N HIS A 6 38.11 -8.98 -38.24
CA HIS A 6 37.54 -9.82 -37.19
C HIS A 6 36.07 -10.10 -37.49
N SER A 7 35.82 -11.35 -37.89
CA SER A 7 34.51 -11.97 -38.01
C SER A 7 33.74 -11.89 -36.70
N VAL A 8 32.61 -11.17 -36.72
CA VAL A 8 31.60 -11.24 -35.65
C VAL A 8 30.82 -12.54 -35.84
N ALA A 9 31.30 -13.61 -35.22
CA ALA A 9 30.50 -14.82 -35.03
C ALA A 9 29.41 -14.52 -33.99
N GLY A 10 28.18 -14.36 -34.48
CA GLY A 10 26.99 -14.19 -33.64
C GLY A 10 26.86 -15.36 -32.67
N ARG A 11 27.00 -15.09 -31.37
CA ARG A 11 26.56 -16.00 -30.32
C ARG A 11 25.04 -16.09 -30.40
N HIS A 12 24.53 -17.18 -30.99
CA HIS A 12 23.16 -17.62 -30.73
C HIS A 12 23.07 -17.99 -29.25
N GLN A 13 22.66 -17.02 -28.43
CA GLN A 13 22.20 -17.28 -27.07
C GLN A 13 20.88 -18.03 -27.23
N VAL A 14 20.89 -19.34 -27.05
CA VAL A 14 19.65 -20.13 -26.95
C VAL A 14 18.90 -19.55 -25.75
N SER A 15 17.84 -18.77 -25.99
CA SER A 15 17.04 -18.23 -24.90
C SER A 15 16.44 -19.43 -24.16
N LYS A 16 16.71 -19.53 -22.85
CA LYS A 16 16.09 -20.54 -22.00
C LYS A 16 14.57 -20.43 -22.17
N LYS A 17 13.93 -21.54 -22.47
CA LYS A 17 12.49 -21.65 -22.63
C LYS A 17 11.80 -21.23 -21.32
N ALA A 18 10.70 -20.49 -21.42
CA ALA A 18 9.99 -20.02 -20.24
C ALA A 18 9.33 -21.19 -19.49
N LYS A 19 8.97 -21.00 -18.22
CA LYS A 19 8.31 -22.02 -17.39
C LYS A 19 6.89 -21.61 -17.06
N ALA A 20 5.92 -22.45 -17.42
CA ALA A 20 4.52 -22.26 -17.08
C ALA A 20 4.03 -23.33 -16.09
N LEU A 21 3.38 -22.89 -15.02
CA LEU A 21 2.74 -23.77 -14.06
C LEU A 21 1.24 -23.85 -14.32
N ILE A 22 0.73 -25.05 -14.57
CA ILE A 22 -0.69 -25.36 -14.57
C ILE A 22 -1.06 -25.75 -13.14
N PHE A 23 -1.67 -24.83 -12.41
CA PHE A 23 -2.03 -25.02 -11.02
C PHE A 23 -3.49 -25.44 -10.90
N ILE A 24 -3.72 -26.66 -10.41
CA ILE A 24 -5.03 -27.27 -10.21
C ILE A 24 -5.39 -27.19 -8.73
N VAL A 25 -6.45 -26.42 -8.42
CA VAL A 25 -7.07 -26.42 -7.09
C VAL A 25 -8.13 -27.50 -7.01
N SER A 26 -8.08 -28.35 -5.98
CA SER A 26 -9.09 -29.40 -5.79
C SER A 26 -9.62 -29.47 -4.36
N TYR A 27 -10.92 -29.72 -4.23
CA TYR A 27 -11.58 -30.02 -2.96
C TYR A 27 -12.84 -30.86 -3.22
N ASN A 28 -12.83 -32.11 -2.77
CA ASN A 28 -13.86 -33.12 -3.04
C ASN A 28 -14.22 -33.22 -4.54
N ALA A 29 -13.20 -33.45 -5.37
CA ALA A 29 -13.27 -33.49 -6.83
C ALA A 29 -12.98 -34.90 -7.37
N GLU A 30 -13.20 -35.96 -6.58
CA GLU A 30 -12.77 -37.32 -6.93
C GLU A 30 -13.27 -37.74 -8.31
N ARG A 31 -14.49 -37.34 -8.70
CA ARG A 31 -15.13 -37.75 -9.96
C ARG A 31 -14.53 -37.10 -11.20
N PHE A 32 -13.91 -35.94 -11.05
CA PHE A 32 -13.52 -35.08 -12.16
C PHE A 32 -12.00 -35.05 -12.38
N ILE A 33 -11.22 -35.26 -11.33
CA ILE A 33 -9.80 -34.90 -11.33
C ILE A 33 -8.95 -35.61 -12.39
N GLU A 34 -9.18 -36.90 -12.64
CA GLU A 34 -8.48 -37.64 -13.69
C GLU A 34 -8.88 -37.12 -15.08
N GLY A 35 -10.16 -36.90 -15.34
CA GLY A 35 -10.63 -36.35 -16.60
C GLY A 35 -10.15 -34.93 -16.86
N VAL A 36 -9.93 -34.10 -15.82
CA VAL A 36 -9.30 -32.80 -15.96
C VAL A 36 -7.84 -32.93 -16.41
N LEU A 37 -7.09 -33.85 -15.81
CA LEU A 37 -5.68 -34.09 -16.14
C LEU A 37 -5.53 -34.69 -17.55
N GLU A 38 -6.39 -35.63 -17.94
CA GLU A 38 -6.39 -36.24 -19.28
C GLU A 38 -6.71 -35.24 -20.39
N ARG A 39 -7.57 -34.26 -20.12
CA ARG A 39 -7.94 -33.20 -21.08
C ARG A 39 -6.84 -32.16 -21.30
N ILE A 40 -5.76 -32.14 -20.51
CA ILE A 40 -4.65 -31.20 -20.74
C ILE A 40 -4.03 -31.51 -22.11
N PRO A 41 -4.13 -30.60 -23.10
CA PRO A 41 -3.73 -30.88 -24.46
C PRO A 41 -2.24 -31.25 -24.62
N GLY A 42 -1.93 -32.11 -25.59
CA GLY A 42 -0.56 -32.53 -25.90
C GLY A 42 0.40 -31.40 -26.28
N ASP A 43 -0.12 -30.37 -26.95
CA ASP A 43 0.61 -29.17 -27.38
C ASP A 43 0.96 -28.24 -26.20
N VAL A 44 0.27 -28.33 -25.06
CA VAL A 44 0.68 -27.63 -23.83
C VAL A 44 1.95 -28.28 -23.25
N TRP A 45 2.10 -29.61 -23.34
CA TRP A 45 3.28 -30.33 -22.88
C TRP A 45 4.48 -30.17 -23.81
N THR A 46 4.21 -30.03 -25.11
CA THR A 46 5.23 -29.97 -26.18
C THR A 46 5.39 -28.57 -26.79
N ASN A 47 4.84 -27.55 -26.13
CA ASN A 47 4.83 -26.17 -26.61
C ASN A 47 6.24 -25.68 -26.93
N GLU A 48 6.46 -24.89 -27.96
CA GLU A 48 7.80 -24.40 -28.30
C GLU A 48 8.25 -23.21 -27.45
N LEU A 49 7.31 -22.46 -26.85
CA LEU A 49 7.58 -21.20 -26.14
C LEU A 49 7.84 -21.39 -24.64
N TYR A 50 7.21 -22.39 -24.02
CA TYR A 50 7.34 -22.66 -22.59
C TYR A 50 7.34 -24.16 -22.26
N ASP A 51 8.01 -24.53 -21.18
CA ASP A 51 7.91 -25.83 -20.53
C ASP A 51 6.78 -25.78 -19.51
N SER A 52 5.92 -26.81 -19.53
CA SER A 52 4.75 -26.90 -18.67
C SER A 52 4.99 -27.89 -17.54
N GLU A 53 4.67 -27.48 -16.32
CA GLU A 53 4.56 -28.38 -15.16
C GLU A 53 3.16 -28.27 -14.56
N VAL A 54 2.62 -29.37 -14.04
CA VAL A 54 1.35 -29.37 -13.31
C VAL A 54 1.62 -29.43 -11.82
N LEU A 55 1.00 -28.52 -11.08
CA LEU A 55 0.86 -28.63 -9.63
C LEU A 55 -0.61 -28.83 -9.30
N LEU A 56 -0.92 -29.92 -8.62
CA LEU A 56 -2.24 -30.16 -8.06
C LEU A 56 -2.14 -30.08 -6.53
N ILE A 57 -2.97 -29.24 -5.91
CA ILE A 57 -3.05 -29.19 -4.45
C ILE A 57 -4.47 -29.53 -4.01
N ASP A 58 -4.58 -30.66 -3.31
CA ASP A 58 -5.80 -31.09 -2.66
C ASP A 58 -6.01 -30.39 -1.31
N ASP A 59 -7.14 -29.71 -1.16
CA ASP A 59 -7.43 -28.87 0.02
C ASP A 59 -8.13 -29.64 1.15
N CYS A 60 -7.46 -30.66 1.69
CA CYS A 60 -7.98 -31.49 2.77
C CYS A 60 -9.31 -32.19 2.37
N SER A 61 -9.37 -32.79 1.17
CA SER A 61 -10.56 -33.51 0.72
C SER A 61 -10.86 -34.71 1.62
N ARG A 62 -12.15 -35.03 1.75
CA ARG A 62 -12.64 -36.20 2.52
C ARG A 62 -12.92 -37.42 1.65
N ASP A 63 -12.88 -37.24 0.33
CA ASP A 63 -13.07 -38.26 -0.68
C ASP A 63 -11.71 -38.73 -1.24
N ASP A 64 -11.71 -39.53 -2.31
CA ASP A 64 -10.47 -40.10 -2.86
C ASP A 64 -9.72 -39.15 -3.82
N THR A 65 -10.04 -37.84 -3.85
CA THR A 65 -9.41 -36.84 -4.74
C THR A 65 -7.87 -36.93 -4.75
N PHE A 66 -7.25 -36.86 -3.57
CA PHE A 66 -5.79 -36.91 -3.45
C PHE A 66 -5.20 -38.25 -3.93
N LYS A 67 -5.84 -39.37 -3.58
CA LYS A 67 -5.37 -40.71 -3.97
C LYS A 67 -5.41 -40.89 -5.50
N ARG A 68 -6.50 -40.48 -6.14
CA ARG A 68 -6.66 -40.54 -7.60
C ARG A 68 -5.65 -39.67 -8.32
N ALA A 69 -5.49 -38.42 -7.89
CA ALA A 69 -4.51 -37.50 -8.45
C ALA A 69 -3.07 -38.05 -8.37
N ARG A 70 -2.70 -38.62 -7.21
CA ARG A 70 -1.39 -39.24 -7.01
C ARG A 70 -1.18 -40.46 -7.90
N ALA A 71 -2.15 -41.37 -7.95
CA ALA A 71 -2.09 -42.55 -8.80
C ALA A 71 -1.96 -42.19 -10.28
N PHE A 72 -2.66 -41.13 -10.72
CA PHE A 72 -2.54 -40.60 -12.08
C PHE A 72 -1.13 -40.07 -12.38
N SER A 73 -0.55 -39.25 -11.47
CA SER A 73 0.82 -38.74 -11.61
C SER A 73 1.85 -39.88 -11.70
N GLU A 74 1.72 -40.91 -10.87
CA GLU A 74 2.60 -42.09 -10.88
C GLU A 74 2.50 -42.89 -12.19
N LYS A 75 1.28 -43.01 -12.77
CA LYS A 75 1.04 -43.68 -14.06
C LYS A 75 1.61 -42.91 -15.24
N GLU A 76 1.51 -41.58 -15.24
CA GLU A 76 1.89 -40.72 -16.36
C GLU A 76 3.38 -40.36 -16.43
N GLY A 77 4.22 -40.92 -15.52
CA GLY A 77 5.57 -40.49 -15.08
C GLY A 77 6.59 -39.91 -16.07
N SER A 78 6.29 -39.90 -17.37
CA SER A 78 6.87 -39.01 -18.38
C SER A 78 6.48 -37.52 -18.24
N ARG A 79 5.35 -37.18 -17.60
CA ARG A 79 4.86 -35.79 -17.44
C ARG A 79 5.22 -35.21 -16.06
N PRO A 80 5.68 -33.95 -15.97
CA PRO A 80 6.02 -33.31 -14.71
C PRO A 80 4.75 -32.90 -13.93
N ILE A 81 4.17 -33.84 -13.18
CA ILE A 81 2.96 -33.65 -12.37
C ILE A 81 3.29 -33.79 -10.89
N THR A 82 3.25 -32.69 -10.16
CA THR A 82 3.40 -32.66 -8.69
C THR A 82 2.04 -32.63 -8.01
N VAL A 83 1.83 -33.52 -7.04
CA VAL A 83 0.59 -33.62 -6.27
C VAL A 83 0.87 -33.38 -4.79
N LEU A 84 0.24 -32.37 -4.20
CA LEU A 84 0.35 -32.00 -2.79
C LEU A 84 -1.01 -32.10 -2.07
N PHE A 85 -0.95 -32.14 -0.74
CA PHE A 85 -2.12 -32.22 0.14
C PHE A 85 -2.00 -31.18 1.25
N ASN A 86 -3.04 -30.37 1.45
CA ASN A 86 -3.14 -29.48 2.59
C ASN A 86 -3.65 -30.25 3.82
N PRO A 87 -2.92 -30.26 4.95
CA PRO A 87 -3.35 -30.97 6.16
C PRO A 87 -4.52 -30.30 6.86
N VAL A 88 -4.79 -29.03 6.55
CA VAL A 88 -5.90 -28.23 7.09
C VAL A 88 -6.56 -27.55 5.90
N ASN A 89 -7.88 -27.60 5.81
CA ASN A 89 -8.62 -26.91 4.75
C ASN A 89 -8.31 -25.40 4.78
N GLN A 90 -7.76 -24.88 3.70
CA GLN A 90 -7.36 -23.49 3.53
C GLN A 90 -8.45 -22.65 2.86
N GLY A 91 -9.50 -23.28 2.34
CA GLY A 91 -10.49 -22.62 1.51
C GLY A 91 -9.94 -22.26 0.13
N TYR A 92 -10.83 -21.80 -0.75
CA TYR A 92 -10.51 -21.53 -2.15
C TYR A 92 -9.37 -20.52 -2.34
N GLY A 93 -9.39 -19.41 -1.58
CA GLY A 93 -8.35 -18.40 -1.62
C GLY A 93 -7.07 -18.84 -0.91
N GLY A 94 -7.18 -19.58 0.19
CA GLY A 94 -6.02 -20.06 0.94
C GLY A 94 -5.21 -21.10 0.16
N ASN A 95 -5.88 -22.04 -0.51
CA ASN A 95 -5.22 -23.00 -1.40
C ASN A 95 -4.52 -22.28 -2.57
N GLN A 96 -5.16 -21.25 -3.14
CA GLN A 96 -4.53 -20.44 -4.17
C GLN A 96 -3.27 -19.69 -3.70
N LYS A 97 -3.26 -19.17 -2.47
CA LYS A 97 -2.04 -18.55 -1.92
C LYS A 97 -0.88 -19.52 -1.91
N ILE A 98 -1.11 -20.79 -1.57
CA ILE A 98 -0.07 -21.83 -1.55
C ILE A 98 0.44 -22.11 -2.96
N GLY A 99 -0.45 -22.33 -3.93
CA GLY A 99 -0.06 -22.59 -5.32
C GLY A 99 0.70 -21.43 -5.96
N TYR A 100 0.27 -20.19 -5.73
CA TYR A 100 0.96 -19.00 -6.22
C TYR A 100 2.30 -18.78 -5.53
N PHE A 101 2.39 -19.04 -4.23
CA PHE A 101 3.65 -19.00 -3.51
C PHE A 101 4.63 -20.06 -4.04
N TYR A 102 4.16 -21.29 -4.28
CA TYR A 102 4.96 -22.34 -4.92
C TYR A 102 5.48 -21.91 -6.29
N ALA A 103 4.62 -21.36 -7.15
CA ALA A 103 5.00 -20.90 -8.49
C ALA A 103 6.15 -19.88 -8.44
N ILE A 104 6.05 -18.92 -7.51
CA ILE A 104 7.10 -17.90 -7.29
C ILE A 104 8.38 -18.54 -6.76
N GLN A 105 8.31 -19.43 -5.77
CA GLN A 105 9.49 -20.06 -5.16
C GLN A 105 10.26 -20.96 -6.12
N GLN A 106 9.56 -21.67 -7.00
CA GLN A 106 10.17 -22.55 -8.01
C GLN A 106 10.64 -21.81 -9.27
N GLY A 107 10.46 -20.48 -9.33
CA GLY A 107 10.92 -19.66 -10.44
C GLY A 107 10.18 -19.94 -11.75
N PHE A 108 8.87 -20.19 -11.69
CA PHE A 108 8.01 -20.18 -12.87
C PHE A 108 7.86 -18.76 -13.39
N ASP A 109 7.62 -18.59 -14.69
CA ASP A 109 7.35 -17.29 -15.32
C ASP A 109 5.85 -16.98 -15.33
N ALA A 110 5.02 -18.00 -15.55
CA ALA A 110 3.56 -17.91 -15.55
C ALA A 110 2.92 -19.00 -14.68
N VAL A 111 1.76 -18.69 -14.10
CA VAL A 111 0.87 -19.67 -13.45
C VAL A 111 -0.55 -19.49 -13.96
N VAL A 112 -1.20 -20.59 -14.34
CA VAL A 112 -2.61 -20.62 -14.75
C VAL A 112 -3.41 -21.48 -13.79
N LEU A 113 -4.52 -20.93 -13.29
CA LEU A 113 -5.43 -21.61 -12.38
C LEU A 113 -6.44 -22.45 -13.18
N LEU A 114 -6.53 -23.73 -12.83
CA LEU A 114 -7.53 -24.67 -13.33
C LEU A 114 -8.29 -25.27 -12.14
N HIS A 115 -9.59 -25.51 -12.30
CA HIS A 115 -10.41 -26.07 -11.23
C HIS A 115 -10.51 -27.59 -11.41
N GLY A 116 -10.28 -28.33 -10.32
CA GLY A 116 -10.27 -29.80 -10.33
C GLY A 116 -11.65 -30.43 -10.56
N ASP A 117 -12.73 -29.66 -10.47
CA ASP A 117 -14.11 -30.08 -10.78
C ASP A 117 -14.44 -30.06 -12.28
N GLY A 118 -13.53 -29.55 -13.11
CA GLY A 118 -13.67 -29.54 -14.56
C GLY A 118 -14.51 -28.40 -15.15
N GLN A 119 -14.87 -27.40 -14.34
CA GLN A 119 -15.64 -26.23 -14.75
C GLN A 119 -14.97 -25.43 -15.90
N TYR A 120 -13.64 -25.47 -15.98
CA TYR A 120 -12.87 -24.79 -17.03
C TYR A 120 -12.22 -25.77 -17.99
N ALA A 121 -12.25 -25.39 -19.27
CA ALA A 121 -11.75 -26.16 -20.40
C ALA A 121 -10.21 -26.07 -20.48
N PRO A 122 -9.45 -27.17 -20.23
CA PRO A 122 -7.99 -27.16 -20.34
C PRO A 122 -7.47 -26.82 -21.75
N GLU A 123 -8.33 -26.94 -22.77
CA GLU A 123 -8.05 -26.62 -24.16
C GLU A 123 -7.73 -25.13 -24.40
N TYR A 124 -7.97 -24.27 -23.41
CA TYR A 124 -7.68 -22.84 -23.47
C TYR A 124 -6.39 -22.45 -22.74
N LEU A 125 -5.67 -23.39 -22.11
CA LEU A 125 -4.46 -23.11 -21.31
C LEU A 125 -3.44 -22.26 -22.09
N ASP A 126 -3.11 -22.66 -23.33
CA ASP A 126 -2.14 -21.93 -24.14
C ASP A 126 -2.57 -20.47 -24.41
N ARG A 127 -3.87 -20.24 -24.62
CA ARG A 127 -4.41 -18.88 -24.85
C ARG A 127 -4.28 -17.96 -23.64
N LEU A 128 -4.27 -18.52 -22.44
CA LEU A 128 -4.04 -17.76 -21.21
C LEU A 128 -2.55 -17.57 -20.92
N ILE A 129 -1.72 -18.58 -21.18
CA ILE A 129 -0.28 -18.56 -20.87
C ILE A 129 0.49 -17.69 -21.86
N ARG A 130 0.22 -17.84 -23.16
CA ARG A 130 1.02 -17.23 -24.24
C ARG A 130 1.17 -15.70 -24.15
N PRO A 131 0.12 -14.91 -23.85
CA PRO A 131 0.27 -13.46 -23.69
C PRO A 131 1.19 -13.06 -22.52
N ILE A 132 1.28 -13.89 -21.48
CA ILE A 132 2.17 -13.66 -20.34
C ILE A 132 3.62 -13.95 -20.74
N ILE A 133 3.86 -15.09 -21.39
CA ILE A 133 5.19 -15.47 -21.87
C ILE A 133 5.71 -14.46 -22.91
N ALA A 134 4.84 -13.96 -23.78
CA ALA A 134 5.14 -12.91 -24.74
C ALA A 134 5.30 -11.51 -24.10
N SER A 135 5.16 -11.40 -22.77
CA SER A 135 5.20 -10.13 -22.02
C SER A 135 4.18 -9.09 -22.51
N GLU A 136 3.07 -9.52 -23.10
CA GLU A 136 1.97 -8.66 -23.55
C GLU A 136 1.02 -8.31 -22.39
N ALA A 137 0.86 -9.24 -21.45
CA ALA A 137 0.00 -9.09 -20.29
C ALA A 137 0.69 -9.57 -19.01
N ASP A 138 0.35 -8.94 -17.89
CA ASP A 138 0.81 -9.36 -16.56
C ASP A 138 -0.18 -10.34 -15.91
N ALA A 139 -1.45 -10.30 -16.34
CA ALA A 139 -2.50 -11.24 -16.02
C ALA A 139 -3.46 -11.42 -17.20
N VAL A 140 -3.99 -12.63 -17.38
CA VAL A 140 -4.95 -12.96 -18.43
C VAL A 140 -6.17 -13.64 -17.82
N PHE A 141 -7.35 -13.10 -18.07
CA PHE A 141 -8.62 -13.63 -17.54
C PHE A 141 -9.47 -14.20 -18.66
N GLY A 142 -9.92 -15.43 -18.49
CA GLY A 142 -10.96 -15.99 -19.34
C GLY A 142 -12.29 -15.35 -19.01
N SER A 143 -12.95 -14.73 -19.99
CA SER A 143 -14.26 -14.10 -19.82
C SER A 143 -15.33 -14.78 -20.66
N ARG A 144 -16.46 -15.07 -20.01
CA ARG A 144 -17.68 -15.59 -20.62
C ARG A 144 -18.53 -14.48 -21.25
N MET A 145 -18.15 -13.22 -21.00
CA MET A 145 -18.97 -12.04 -21.26
C MET A 145 -18.38 -11.07 -22.29
N MET A 146 -17.24 -11.41 -22.90
CA MET A 146 -16.63 -10.61 -23.98
C MET A 146 -17.48 -10.62 -25.25
N LYS A 147 -18.04 -11.78 -25.62
CA LYS A 147 -18.90 -11.93 -26.79
C LYS A 147 -20.36 -11.84 -26.37
N LYS A 148 -21.12 -10.98 -27.07
CA LYS A 148 -22.53 -10.73 -26.73
C LYS A 148 -23.37 -11.97 -26.98
N GLY A 149 -23.97 -12.49 -25.91
CA GLY A 149 -24.90 -13.63 -25.96
C GLY A 149 -24.25 -15.00 -25.68
N ASP A 150 -22.92 -15.11 -25.67
CA ASP A 150 -22.23 -16.40 -25.46
C ASP A 150 -22.52 -16.98 -24.07
N ALA A 151 -22.57 -16.14 -23.03
CA ALA A 151 -22.94 -16.56 -21.68
C ALA A 151 -24.34 -17.22 -21.61
N LEU A 152 -25.34 -16.61 -22.24
CA LEU A 152 -26.73 -17.12 -22.23
C LEU A 152 -26.88 -18.36 -23.13
N LYS A 153 -26.11 -18.42 -24.24
CA LYS A 153 -26.10 -19.58 -25.13
C LYS A 153 -25.42 -20.81 -24.52
N GLY A 154 -24.49 -20.62 -23.58
CA GLY A 154 -23.89 -21.69 -22.79
C GLY A 154 -24.61 -21.94 -21.46
N ASP A 155 -25.92 -21.75 -21.45
CA ASP A 155 -26.83 -22.10 -20.35
C ASP A 155 -26.59 -21.36 -19.01
N MET A 156 -25.93 -20.19 -19.02
CA MET A 156 -25.87 -19.35 -17.82
C MET A 156 -27.28 -18.86 -17.43
N PRO A 157 -27.72 -19.06 -16.19
CA PRO A 157 -29.00 -18.52 -15.72
C PRO A 157 -29.06 -16.99 -15.84
N VAL A 158 -30.18 -16.46 -16.31
CA VAL A 158 -30.36 -15.02 -16.59
C VAL A 158 -30.06 -14.13 -15.37
N TYR A 159 -30.46 -14.55 -14.17
CA TYR A 159 -30.20 -13.80 -12.95
C TYR A 159 -28.70 -13.71 -12.63
N LYS A 160 -27.92 -14.76 -12.91
CA LYS A 160 -26.46 -14.77 -12.75
C LYS A 160 -25.79 -13.88 -13.76
N TRP A 161 -26.25 -13.94 -15.01
CA TRP A 161 -25.77 -13.05 -16.06
C TRP A 161 -25.98 -11.58 -15.71
N LEU A 162 -27.19 -11.22 -15.27
CA LEU A 162 -27.54 -9.85 -14.89
C LEU A 162 -26.76 -9.39 -13.64
N GLY A 163 -26.68 -10.23 -12.61
CA GLY A 163 -25.93 -9.93 -11.38
C GLY A 163 -24.45 -9.68 -11.66
N ASN A 164 -23.81 -10.53 -12.47
CA ASN A 164 -22.41 -10.38 -12.86
C ASN A 164 -22.19 -9.10 -13.68
N LYS A 165 -23.07 -8.75 -14.63
CA LYS A 165 -23.00 -7.48 -15.35
C LYS A 165 -23.15 -6.26 -14.44
N ALA A 166 -24.09 -6.28 -13.50
CA ALA A 166 -24.30 -5.18 -12.56
C ALA A 166 -23.09 -4.99 -11.62
N LEU A 167 -22.56 -6.08 -11.06
CA LEU A 167 -21.39 -6.05 -10.19
C LEU A 167 -20.14 -5.60 -10.95
N THR A 168 -19.90 -6.14 -12.14
CA THR A 168 -18.80 -5.73 -13.03
C THR A 168 -18.86 -4.24 -13.36
N PHE A 169 -20.05 -3.71 -13.70
CA PHE A 169 -20.22 -2.27 -13.95
C PHE A 169 -19.82 -1.43 -12.73
N LEU A 170 -20.31 -1.81 -11.54
CA LEU A 170 -20.03 -1.07 -10.31
C LEU A 170 -18.53 -1.14 -9.94
N GLN A 171 -17.90 -2.31 -10.05
CA GLN A 171 -16.47 -2.47 -9.78
C GLN A 171 -15.61 -1.69 -10.76
N ASN A 172 -15.92 -1.74 -12.07
CA ASN A 172 -15.24 -0.90 -13.07
C ASN A 172 -15.34 0.59 -12.71
N ARG A 173 -16.51 1.06 -12.27
CA ARG A 173 -16.72 2.46 -11.88
C ARG A 173 -15.92 2.86 -10.64
N ILE A 174 -15.85 1.98 -9.63
CA ILE A 174 -15.13 2.22 -8.37
C ILE A 174 -13.61 2.19 -8.60
N LEU A 175 -13.13 1.20 -9.35
CA LEU A 175 -11.71 0.91 -9.54
C LEU A 175 -11.10 1.65 -10.74
N GLY A 176 -11.93 2.23 -11.62
CA GLY A 176 -11.48 2.86 -12.86
C GLY A 176 -10.97 1.85 -13.88
N ALA A 177 -11.58 0.66 -13.93
CA ALA A 177 -11.23 -0.43 -14.82
C ALA A 177 -12.23 -0.56 -15.99
N HIS A 178 -11.88 -1.42 -16.95
CA HIS A 178 -12.69 -1.68 -18.14
C HIS A 178 -12.79 -3.19 -18.44
N LEU A 179 -12.95 -4.01 -17.39
CA LEU A 179 -13.08 -5.46 -17.54
C LEU A 179 -14.50 -5.86 -17.98
N SER A 180 -14.60 -6.88 -18.82
CA SER A 180 -15.87 -7.44 -19.28
C SER A 180 -16.53 -8.35 -18.22
N GLU A 181 -15.72 -8.94 -17.33
CA GLU A 181 -16.15 -9.81 -16.22
C GLU A 181 -15.12 -9.84 -15.08
N PHE A 182 -15.55 -9.61 -13.82
CA PHE A 182 -14.69 -9.77 -12.62
C PHE A 182 -14.77 -11.15 -11.96
N HIS A 183 -15.76 -11.98 -12.31
CA HIS A 183 -16.18 -13.15 -11.54
C HIS A 183 -15.88 -14.50 -12.22
N SER A 184 -15.04 -14.49 -13.26
CA SER A 184 -14.51 -15.73 -13.82
C SER A 184 -13.32 -16.22 -12.98
N GLY A 185 -13.25 -17.53 -12.75
CA GLY A 185 -12.16 -18.20 -12.05
C GLY A 185 -11.03 -18.67 -12.97
N TYR A 186 -11.18 -18.57 -14.30
CA TYR A 186 -10.13 -18.98 -15.22
C TYR A 186 -9.11 -17.87 -15.43
N ARG A 187 -7.95 -17.98 -14.79
CA ARG A 187 -7.00 -16.88 -14.69
C ARG A 187 -5.58 -17.37 -14.82
N ALA A 188 -4.76 -16.59 -15.50
CA ALA A 188 -3.32 -16.74 -15.50
C ALA A 188 -2.65 -15.45 -15.05
N TYR A 189 -1.49 -15.59 -14.41
CA TYR A 189 -0.71 -14.49 -13.90
C TYR A 189 0.77 -14.71 -14.19
N SER A 190 1.50 -13.63 -14.49
CA SER A 190 2.95 -13.65 -14.34
C SER A 190 3.30 -13.79 -12.85
N THR A 191 4.31 -14.60 -12.54
CA THR A 191 4.82 -14.71 -11.17
C THR A 191 5.44 -13.39 -10.70
N GLU A 192 6.00 -12.61 -11.63
CA GLU A 192 6.47 -11.24 -11.36
C GLU A 192 5.33 -10.36 -10.81
N ALA A 193 4.16 -10.34 -11.48
CA ALA A 193 3.03 -9.55 -11.00
C ALA A 193 2.51 -10.03 -9.64
N LEU A 194 2.39 -11.36 -9.45
CA LEU A 194 2.01 -11.94 -8.16
C LEU A 194 2.99 -11.58 -7.04
N SER A 195 4.30 -11.62 -7.31
CA SER A 195 5.34 -11.27 -6.33
C SER A 195 5.30 -9.79 -5.92
N SER A 196 4.76 -8.94 -6.79
CA SER A 196 4.66 -7.49 -6.57
C SER A 196 3.45 -7.05 -5.73
N ILE A 197 2.53 -7.98 -5.41
CA ILE A 197 1.30 -7.70 -4.68
C ILE A 197 1.22 -8.48 -3.36
N PRO A 198 0.55 -7.95 -2.32
CA PRO A 198 0.56 -8.55 -1.00
C PRO A 198 -0.55 -9.62 -0.83
N PHE A 199 -0.66 -10.56 -1.79
CA PHE A 199 -1.78 -11.51 -1.88
C PHE A 199 -1.90 -12.44 -0.66
N LYS A 200 -0.83 -12.62 0.12
CA LYS A 200 -0.84 -13.38 1.38
C LYS A 200 -1.87 -12.86 2.41
N TYR A 201 -2.22 -11.57 2.36
CA TYR A 201 -3.20 -10.95 3.25
C TYR A 201 -4.65 -10.95 2.71
N ASN A 202 -4.89 -11.58 1.56
CA ASN A 202 -6.23 -11.63 0.94
C ASN A 202 -7.17 -12.56 1.71
N SER A 203 -8.46 -12.56 1.34
CA SER A 203 -9.42 -13.56 1.84
C SER A 203 -8.95 -15.00 1.56
N ASP A 204 -9.33 -15.95 2.41
CA ASP A 204 -9.16 -17.39 2.16
C ASP A 204 -10.34 -17.99 1.36
N TYR A 205 -11.33 -17.17 1.00
CA TYR A 205 -12.55 -17.58 0.32
C TYR A 205 -12.65 -16.99 -1.11
N PHE A 206 -13.78 -17.20 -1.77
CA PHE A 206 -14.03 -16.81 -3.17
C PHE A 206 -13.79 -15.33 -3.50
N ASP A 207 -13.87 -14.42 -2.51
CA ASP A 207 -13.57 -13.00 -2.70
C ASP A 207 -12.06 -12.70 -2.88
N PHE A 208 -11.19 -13.69 -2.66
CA PHE A 208 -9.74 -13.64 -2.96
C PHE A 208 -9.44 -13.19 -4.39
N ASP A 209 -10.22 -13.69 -5.35
CA ASP A 209 -10.09 -13.36 -6.77
C ASP A 209 -10.30 -11.87 -7.03
N THR A 210 -11.22 -11.22 -6.31
CA THR A 210 -11.41 -9.77 -6.41
C THR A 210 -10.26 -9.02 -5.76
N ASP A 211 -9.75 -9.51 -4.62
CA ASP A 211 -8.61 -8.89 -3.93
C ASP A 211 -7.37 -8.83 -4.84
N ILE A 212 -7.06 -9.92 -5.56
CA ILE A 212 -5.95 -9.91 -6.54
C ILE A 212 -6.19 -8.90 -7.66
N ILE A 213 -7.38 -8.85 -8.25
CA ILE A 213 -7.68 -7.89 -9.33
C ILE A 213 -7.48 -6.46 -8.84
N ILE A 214 -8.00 -6.13 -7.66
CA ILE A 214 -7.80 -4.82 -7.04
C ILE A 214 -6.31 -4.51 -6.91
N GLN A 215 -5.52 -5.45 -6.38
CA GLN A 215 -4.07 -5.26 -6.20
C GLN A 215 -3.33 -5.03 -7.54
N LEU A 216 -3.65 -5.80 -8.57
CA LEU A 216 -3.07 -5.64 -9.90
C LEU A 216 -3.41 -4.29 -10.52
N LEU A 217 -4.68 -3.84 -10.39
CA LEU A 217 -5.11 -2.53 -10.84
C LEU A 217 -4.42 -1.39 -10.07
N LEU A 218 -4.25 -1.53 -8.74
CA LEU A 218 -3.50 -0.57 -7.93
C LEU A 218 -2.04 -0.45 -8.36
N LYS A 219 -1.42 -1.58 -8.75
CA LYS A 219 -0.07 -1.64 -9.33
C LYS A 219 -0.02 -1.24 -10.81
N LYS A 220 -1.15 -0.91 -11.44
CA LYS A 220 -1.27 -0.61 -12.87
C LYS A 220 -0.71 -1.73 -13.77
N LYS A 221 -0.85 -2.98 -13.35
CA LYS A 221 -0.48 -4.16 -14.14
C LYS A 221 -1.44 -4.32 -15.34
N ARG A 222 -0.94 -4.88 -16.43
CA ARG A 222 -1.66 -5.09 -17.69
C ARG A 222 -2.53 -6.33 -17.58
N ILE A 223 -3.83 -6.15 -17.63
CA ILE A 223 -4.81 -7.24 -17.59
C ILE A 223 -5.42 -7.38 -18.98
N LEU A 224 -5.34 -8.58 -19.55
CA LEU A 224 -5.97 -8.95 -20.82
C LEU A 224 -7.11 -9.93 -20.57
N GLU A 225 -8.16 -9.88 -21.40
CA GLU A 225 -9.26 -10.83 -21.36
C GLU A 225 -9.28 -11.68 -22.63
N VAL A 226 -9.53 -12.99 -22.48
CA VAL A 226 -9.74 -13.92 -23.59
C VAL A 226 -11.14 -14.53 -23.53
N PRO A 227 -11.86 -14.67 -24.65
CA PRO A 227 -13.18 -15.27 -24.63
C PRO A 227 -13.07 -16.78 -24.35
N ILE A 228 -13.82 -17.26 -23.36
CA ILE A 228 -13.91 -18.69 -23.01
C ILE A 228 -15.34 -19.20 -23.17
N PRO A 229 -15.53 -20.50 -23.45
CA PRO A 229 -16.86 -21.09 -23.50
C PRO A 229 -17.53 -21.01 -22.13
N THR A 230 -18.87 -20.96 -22.15
CA THR A 230 -19.67 -21.08 -20.94
C THR A 230 -20.21 -22.50 -20.88
N PHE A 231 -19.88 -23.22 -19.82
CA PHE A 231 -20.43 -24.53 -19.53
C PHE A 231 -21.08 -24.46 -18.14
N TYR A 232 -22.40 -24.56 -18.09
CA TYR A 232 -23.17 -24.67 -16.85
C TYR A 232 -23.77 -26.09 -16.81
N GLY A 233 -23.10 -27.01 -16.11
CA GLY A 233 -23.58 -28.39 -15.91
C GLY A 233 -24.36 -28.56 -14.60
N ASP A 234 -24.45 -29.80 -14.09
CA ASP A 234 -25.09 -30.17 -12.81
C ASP A 234 -24.32 -29.70 -11.55
N GLU A 235 -23.45 -28.69 -11.69
CA GLU A 235 -22.58 -28.20 -10.63
C GLU A 235 -23.39 -27.44 -9.56
N ILE A 236 -23.26 -27.88 -8.31
CA ILE A 236 -23.84 -27.18 -7.16
C ILE A 236 -22.91 -26.03 -6.77
N SER A 237 -23.30 -24.79 -7.07
CA SER A 237 -22.63 -23.60 -6.53
C SER A 237 -22.69 -23.62 -5.01
N ARG A 238 -21.53 -23.76 -4.36
CA ARG A 238 -21.39 -23.68 -2.89
C ARG A 238 -21.27 -22.23 -2.39
N VAL A 239 -21.37 -21.25 -3.30
CA VAL A 239 -21.18 -19.82 -3.00
C VAL A 239 -22.50 -19.19 -2.63
N ASN A 240 -22.55 -18.48 -1.49
CA ASN A 240 -23.64 -17.57 -1.21
C ASN A 240 -23.44 -16.28 -2.03
N GLU A 241 -24.11 -16.20 -3.17
CA GLU A 241 -23.93 -15.16 -4.19
C GLU A 241 -24.19 -13.74 -3.66
N ILE A 242 -25.17 -13.57 -2.76
CA ILE A 242 -25.48 -12.25 -2.16
C ILE A 242 -24.36 -11.82 -1.22
N ARG A 243 -23.94 -12.69 -0.31
CA ARG A 243 -22.83 -12.39 0.62
C ARG A 243 -21.54 -12.13 -0.14
N TYR A 244 -21.27 -12.91 -1.18
CA TYR A 244 -20.14 -12.70 -2.08
C TYR A 244 -20.21 -11.32 -2.74
N GLY A 245 -21.34 -10.99 -3.39
CA GLY A 245 -21.57 -9.70 -4.06
C GLY A 245 -21.37 -8.50 -3.13
N ILE A 246 -21.86 -8.57 -1.89
CA ILE A 246 -21.65 -7.50 -0.91
C ILE A 246 -20.15 -7.36 -0.55
N LYS A 247 -19.46 -8.48 -0.29
CA LYS A 247 -18.04 -8.47 0.12
C LYS A 247 -17.11 -7.89 -0.94
N ILE A 248 -17.32 -8.21 -2.22
CA ILE A 248 -16.47 -7.71 -3.31
C ILE A 248 -16.66 -6.20 -3.52
N ILE A 249 -17.87 -5.67 -3.32
CA ILE A 249 -18.14 -4.23 -3.41
C ILE A 249 -17.51 -3.52 -2.21
N ILE A 250 -17.67 -4.06 -1.00
CA ILE A 250 -16.99 -3.52 0.20
C ILE A 250 -15.48 -3.48 -0.02
N SER A 251 -14.87 -4.56 -0.53
CA SER A 251 -13.43 -4.63 -0.79
C SER A 251 -12.99 -3.61 -1.84
N SER A 252 -13.79 -3.44 -2.91
CA SER A 252 -13.54 -2.42 -3.94
C SER A 252 -13.58 -1.00 -3.37
N VAL A 253 -14.60 -0.69 -2.55
CA VAL A 253 -14.73 0.62 -1.88
C VAL A 253 -13.59 0.84 -0.87
N GLN A 254 -13.27 -0.15 -0.04
CA GLN A 254 -12.18 -0.07 0.94
C GLN A 254 -10.85 0.23 0.26
N SER A 255 -10.55 -0.43 -0.86
CA SER A 255 -9.31 -0.16 -1.62
C SER A 255 -9.25 1.28 -2.12
N ARG A 256 -10.39 1.85 -2.55
CA ARG A 256 -10.49 3.22 -3.03
C ARG A 256 -10.35 4.24 -1.90
N VAL A 257 -10.94 3.95 -0.74
CA VAL A 257 -10.89 4.77 0.48
C VAL A 257 -9.50 4.73 1.11
N GLN A 258 -8.78 3.60 1.04
CA GLN A 258 -7.40 3.50 1.54
C GLN A 258 -6.46 4.45 0.79
N ARG A 259 -6.65 4.65 -0.52
CA ARG A 259 -5.88 5.64 -1.29
C ARG A 259 -6.08 7.09 -0.81
N TRP A 260 -7.16 7.38 -0.08
CA TRP A 260 -7.40 8.67 0.54
C TRP A 260 -6.82 8.80 1.95
N GLY A 261 -6.19 7.75 2.49
CA GLY A 261 -5.59 7.77 3.83
C GLY A 261 -6.61 7.74 4.98
N ILE A 262 -7.86 7.36 4.70
CA ILE A 262 -8.94 7.29 5.71
C ILE A 262 -8.94 5.93 6.43
N PHE A 263 -8.53 4.88 5.73
CA PHE A 263 -8.53 3.51 6.20
C PHE A 263 -7.26 2.81 5.72
N TYR A 264 -6.83 1.79 6.44
CA TYR A 264 -5.70 0.96 6.03
C TYR A 264 -6.01 -0.52 6.26
N HIS A 265 -5.69 -1.31 5.24
CA HIS A 265 -5.65 -2.76 5.27
C HIS A 265 -4.41 -3.25 4.51
N PRO A 266 -3.60 -4.17 5.08
CA PRO A 266 -2.37 -4.65 4.45
C PRO A 266 -2.56 -5.21 3.04
N ARG A 267 -3.69 -5.87 2.78
CA ARG A 267 -4.03 -6.42 1.45
C ARG A 267 -4.12 -5.36 0.33
N PHE A 268 -4.35 -4.09 0.64
CA PHE A 268 -4.35 -3.04 -0.40
C PHE A 268 -3.08 -2.17 -0.35
N ASP A 269 -2.13 -2.47 0.55
CA ASP A 269 -0.82 -1.82 0.58
C ASP A 269 0.10 -2.45 -0.47
N THR A 270 -0.03 -1.95 -1.71
CA THR A 270 0.81 -2.38 -2.82
C THR A 270 2.08 -1.54 -2.95
N GLU A 271 2.19 -0.37 -2.31
CA GLU A 271 3.31 0.56 -2.52
C GLU A 271 4.57 0.18 -1.71
N GLY A 272 4.45 -0.73 -0.73
CA GLY A 272 5.59 -1.21 0.04
C GLY A 272 6.10 -0.17 1.05
N LYS A 273 7.36 -0.30 1.51
CA LYS A 273 7.91 0.53 2.60
C LYS A 273 8.13 2.01 2.23
N ARG A 274 8.18 2.37 0.94
CA ARG A 274 8.68 3.69 0.52
C ARG A 274 7.54 4.54 -0.02
N TYR A 275 6.89 5.24 0.88
CA TYR A 275 5.95 6.29 0.53
C TYR A 275 6.73 7.58 0.25
N PRO A 276 6.84 8.05 -1.00
CA PRO A 276 7.56 9.28 -1.28
C PRO A 276 6.87 10.43 -0.53
N TYR A 277 7.62 11.11 0.34
CA TYR A 277 7.09 12.21 1.13
C TYR A 277 6.81 13.40 0.20
N VAL A 278 5.54 13.79 0.08
CA VAL A 278 5.11 14.82 -0.87
C VAL A 278 5.13 16.19 -0.20
N PRO A 279 5.79 17.20 -0.79
CA PRO A 279 5.76 18.57 -0.27
C PRO A 279 4.33 19.11 -0.21
N LYS A 280 4.00 19.83 0.88
CA LYS A 280 2.65 20.38 1.10
C LYS A 280 2.65 21.91 0.98
N PHE A 281 3.18 22.48 -0.09
CA PHE A 281 3.21 23.94 -0.27
C PHE A 281 2.07 24.44 -1.17
N GLY A 282 1.75 25.73 -1.07
CA GLY A 282 0.73 26.39 -1.94
C GLY A 282 -0.72 26.24 -1.47
N PHE A 283 -0.97 25.61 -0.32
CA PHE A 283 -2.28 25.55 0.33
C PHE A 283 -2.12 25.54 1.86
N PRO A 284 -3.20 25.76 2.64
CA PRO A 284 -3.13 25.71 4.10
C PRO A 284 -2.70 24.32 4.61
N SER A 285 -1.44 24.18 5.02
CA SER A 285 -0.80 22.93 5.42
C SER A 285 0.18 23.12 6.59
N SER A 286 0.75 22.03 7.12
CA SER A 286 1.83 22.07 8.11
C SER A 286 3.09 22.77 7.57
N HIS A 287 3.56 22.39 6.38
CA HIS A 287 4.74 23.01 5.75
C HIS A 287 4.54 24.50 5.46
N GLN A 288 3.37 24.89 4.96
CA GLN A 288 3.08 26.30 4.69
C GLN A 288 3.05 27.10 6.00
N PHE A 289 2.43 26.55 7.05
CA PHE A 289 2.42 27.19 8.37
C PHE A 289 3.83 27.35 8.93
N ALA A 290 4.68 26.32 8.83
CA ALA A 290 6.06 26.36 9.28
C ALA A 290 6.88 27.38 8.50
N PHE A 291 6.76 27.37 7.18
CA PHE A 291 7.39 28.35 6.31
C PHE A 291 6.99 29.78 6.69
N ASP A 292 5.69 30.05 6.86
CA ASP A 292 5.17 31.38 7.22
C ASP A 292 5.65 31.85 8.61
N ALA A 293 5.86 30.92 9.54
CA ALA A 293 6.33 31.22 10.90
C ALA A 293 7.83 31.58 10.97
N VAL A 294 8.64 31.16 9.98
CA VAL A 294 10.08 31.45 9.94
C VAL A 294 10.33 32.86 9.38
N PRO A 295 11.02 33.74 10.13
CA PRO A 295 11.44 35.04 9.62
C PRO A 295 12.52 34.91 8.53
N PRO A 296 12.53 35.80 7.51
CA PRO A 296 13.51 35.74 6.43
C PRO A 296 14.94 36.01 6.93
N ARG A 297 15.94 35.45 6.24
CA ARG A 297 17.38 35.63 6.55
C ARG A 297 17.77 35.27 7.98
N THR A 298 17.16 34.22 8.53
CA THR A 298 17.48 33.72 9.88
C THR A 298 18.10 32.33 9.83
N ARG A 299 18.71 31.90 10.95
CA ARG A 299 19.22 30.55 11.12
C ARG A 299 18.16 29.64 11.75
N VAL A 300 17.92 28.50 11.12
CA VAL A 300 16.83 27.57 11.45
C VAL A 300 17.39 26.18 11.73
N LEU A 301 16.90 25.54 12.78
CA LEU A 301 17.16 24.13 13.06
C LEU A 301 15.95 23.31 12.63
N ASP A 302 16.13 22.37 11.73
CA ASP A 302 15.07 21.47 11.23
C ASP A 302 15.27 20.07 11.80
N LEU A 303 14.47 19.70 12.80
CA LEU A 303 14.55 18.41 13.48
C LEU A 303 13.59 17.43 12.80
N GLY A 304 14.10 16.28 12.38
CA GLY A 304 13.40 15.25 11.62
C GLY A 304 13.05 15.74 10.23
N SER A 305 14.07 16.28 9.54
CA SER A 305 13.92 16.97 8.26
C SER A 305 13.44 16.09 7.10
N GLY A 306 13.46 14.76 7.29
CA GLY A 306 13.19 13.78 6.24
C GLY A 306 14.03 14.07 4.99
N PRO A 307 13.41 14.20 3.79
CA PRO A 307 14.12 14.50 2.55
C PRO A 307 14.50 15.99 2.36
N CYS A 308 14.67 16.75 3.46
CA CYS A 308 15.10 18.15 3.48
C CYS A 308 14.24 19.09 2.62
N LEU A 309 12.91 18.92 2.62
CA LEU A 309 12.02 19.75 1.80
C LEU A 309 11.88 21.17 2.33
N MET A 310 11.79 21.34 3.66
CA MET A 310 11.74 22.65 4.29
C MET A 310 13.01 23.45 4.00
N GLU A 311 14.17 22.79 4.02
CA GLU A 311 15.46 23.39 3.68
C GLU A 311 15.43 24.11 2.32
N LYS A 312 14.94 23.41 1.28
CA LYS A 312 14.87 23.94 -0.10
C LYS A 312 14.02 25.19 -0.20
N GLU A 313 12.88 25.24 0.49
CA GLU A 313 12.01 26.43 0.48
C GLU A 313 12.56 27.56 1.35
N LEU A 314 13.12 27.26 2.52
CA LEU A 314 13.68 28.27 3.42
C LEU A 314 14.94 28.95 2.86
N LYS A 315 15.73 28.26 2.03
CA LYS A 315 16.81 28.88 1.25
C LYS A 315 16.30 30.01 0.35
N LYS A 316 15.08 29.90 -0.22
CA LYS A 316 14.47 30.99 -1.00
C LYS A 316 14.11 32.22 -0.14
N LYS A 317 13.94 32.04 1.18
CA LYS A 317 13.83 33.15 2.16
C LYS A 317 15.17 33.71 2.62
N GLY A 318 16.28 33.21 2.06
CA GLY A 318 17.64 33.58 2.47
C GLY A 318 18.05 33.01 3.83
N CYS A 319 17.33 32.02 4.35
CA CYS A 319 17.65 31.40 5.64
C CYS A 319 18.75 30.35 5.49
N SER A 320 19.59 30.22 6.52
CA SER A 320 20.54 29.11 6.66
C SER A 320 19.91 28.03 7.54
N VAL A 321 19.94 26.77 7.10
CA VAL A 321 19.24 25.66 7.78
C VAL A 321 20.24 24.59 8.20
N VAL A 322 20.11 24.13 9.44
CA VAL A 322 20.80 22.96 9.98
C VAL A 322 19.77 21.85 10.13
N SER A 323 19.97 20.71 9.48
CA SER A 323 19.00 19.62 9.47
C SER A 323 19.51 18.42 10.28
N VAL A 324 18.65 17.88 11.14
CA VAL A 324 18.94 16.69 11.95
C VAL A 324 17.98 15.59 11.56
N GLU A 325 18.49 14.44 11.11
CA GLU A 325 17.68 13.29 10.71
C GLU A 325 18.39 11.99 11.05
N LYS A 326 17.62 10.93 11.33
CA LYS A 326 18.16 9.61 11.66
C LYS A 326 18.83 8.94 10.46
N HIS A 327 18.25 9.11 9.26
CA HIS A 327 18.79 8.62 8.01
C HIS A 327 18.46 9.61 6.87
N PHE A 328 19.48 10.09 6.16
CA PHE A 328 19.27 10.86 4.92
C PHE A 328 19.20 9.88 3.75
N ASP A 329 18.03 9.77 3.13
CA ASP A 329 17.77 8.90 1.97
C ASP A 329 18.58 9.32 0.73
N ASP A 330 18.76 10.63 0.56
CA ASP A 330 19.63 11.27 -0.44
C ASP A 330 20.26 12.49 0.25
N THR A 331 21.59 12.57 0.33
CA THR A 331 22.25 13.75 0.91
C THR A 331 22.19 14.90 -0.09
N PRO A 332 21.57 16.04 0.23
CA PRO A 332 21.64 17.22 -0.63
C PRO A 332 23.11 17.65 -0.78
N GLN A 333 23.59 17.78 -2.03
CA GLN A 333 24.97 18.14 -2.37
C GLN A 333 25.36 19.60 -2.03
N ASP A 334 24.44 20.40 -1.47
CA ASP A 334 24.63 21.82 -1.20
C ASP A 334 25.06 22.09 0.24
N SER A 335 25.71 23.25 0.45
CA SER A 335 26.41 23.81 1.62
C SER A 335 25.64 23.91 2.96
N SER A 336 24.73 23.00 3.25
CA SER A 336 23.93 22.94 4.47
C SER A 336 24.56 21.97 5.48
N GLU A 337 24.47 22.31 6.76
CA GLU A 337 24.94 21.42 7.82
C GLU A 337 23.89 20.34 8.06
N HIS A 338 24.23 19.09 7.72
CA HIS A 338 23.41 17.91 7.97
C HIS A 338 24.01 17.07 9.10
N ILE A 339 23.19 16.75 10.09
CA ILE A 339 23.60 15.97 11.26
C ILE A 339 22.78 14.69 11.30
N THR A 340 23.46 13.54 11.15
CA THR A 340 22.81 12.24 11.27
C THR A 340 22.72 11.83 12.74
N ALA A 341 21.51 11.88 13.31
CA ALA A 341 21.28 11.54 14.70
C ALA A 341 19.84 11.11 15.01
N ASP A 342 19.69 10.24 16.02
CA ASP A 342 18.38 9.88 16.57
C ASP A 342 17.91 10.95 17.58
N ILE A 343 16.82 11.65 17.27
CA ILE A 343 16.29 12.78 18.04
C ILE A 343 15.90 12.36 19.48
N ASP A 344 15.46 11.10 19.68
CA ASP A 344 15.17 10.60 21.03
C ASP A 344 16.41 10.67 21.93
N LYS A 345 17.62 10.52 21.37
CA LYS A 345 18.88 10.41 22.12
C LYS A 345 19.89 11.52 21.84
N PHE A 346 19.62 12.37 20.86
CA PHE A 346 20.57 13.37 20.40
C PHE A 346 20.87 14.40 21.50
N ASP A 347 22.15 14.72 21.63
CA ASP A 347 22.65 15.71 22.56
C ASP A 347 22.67 17.09 21.88
N LEU A 348 21.70 17.94 22.23
CA LEU A 348 21.50 19.27 21.65
C LEU A 348 22.66 20.23 21.95
N SER A 349 23.52 19.94 22.93
CA SER A 349 24.70 20.78 23.21
C SER A 349 25.73 20.76 22.07
N LYS A 350 25.70 19.72 21.22
CA LYS A 350 26.58 19.57 20.06
C LYS A 350 26.17 20.41 18.86
N LEU A 351 25.01 21.10 18.93
CA LEU A 351 24.53 21.93 17.83
C LEU A 351 25.37 23.22 17.70
N PRO A 352 25.82 23.57 16.49
CA PRO A 352 26.66 24.74 16.27
C PRO A 352 25.84 26.03 16.37
N GLY A 353 26.17 26.90 17.33
CA GLY A 353 25.60 28.24 17.48
C GLY A 353 24.12 28.28 17.87
N ASP A 354 23.52 29.45 17.73
CA ASP A 354 22.13 29.72 18.12
C ASP A 354 21.19 29.75 16.91
N PHE A 355 19.92 29.48 17.18
CA PHE A 355 18.86 29.42 16.17
C PHE A 355 17.74 30.39 16.52
N LYS A 356 17.20 31.07 15.50
CA LYS A 356 16.02 31.91 15.71
C LYS A 356 14.75 31.08 15.78
N THR A 357 14.70 30.02 14.98
CA THR A 357 13.54 29.13 14.89
C THR A 357 13.99 27.67 14.87
N ILE A 358 13.28 26.82 15.61
CA ILE A 358 13.40 25.36 15.58
C ILE A 358 12.13 24.81 14.94
N LEU A 359 12.25 23.93 13.97
CA LEU A 359 11.15 23.20 13.36
C LEU A 359 11.15 21.76 13.89
N ALA A 360 9.99 21.30 14.33
CA ALA A 360 9.73 19.91 14.70
C ALA A 360 8.39 19.50 14.09
N LEU A 361 8.43 19.15 12.79
CA LEU A 361 7.22 18.93 11.99
C LEU A 361 6.91 17.44 11.89
N ASP A 362 5.83 16.99 12.52
CA ASP A 362 5.37 15.59 12.48
C ASP A 362 6.42 14.60 13.05
N VAL A 363 7.24 15.09 13.99
CA VAL A 363 8.30 14.32 14.69
C VAL A 363 7.92 14.03 16.15
N ILE A 364 7.20 14.94 16.79
CA ILE A 364 6.88 14.84 18.22
C ILE A 364 5.99 13.63 18.53
N ASP A 365 5.13 13.24 17.58
CA ASP A 365 4.29 12.03 17.63
C ASP A 365 5.08 10.73 17.44
N GLN A 366 6.33 10.80 16.99
CA GLN A 366 7.22 9.63 16.84
C GLN A 366 8.11 9.41 18.07
N LEU A 367 8.37 10.46 18.87
CA LEU A 367 9.25 10.41 20.04
C LEU A 367 8.69 9.52 21.16
N ARG A 368 9.59 8.76 21.81
CA ARG A 368 9.22 7.91 22.95
C ARG A 368 8.85 8.73 24.19
N ALA A 369 9.51 9.86 24.40
CA ALA A 369 9.32 10.73 25.55
C ALA A 369 9.35 12.21 25.12
N PRO A 370 8.26 12.72 24.52
CA PRO A 370 8.21 14.10 24.03
C PRO A 370 8.43 15.13 25.15
N GLU A 371 8.03 14.82 26.39
CA GLU A 371 8.26 15.66 27.56
C GLU A 371 9.76 15.93 27.80
N LEU A 372 10.57 14.86 27.80
CA LEU A 372 12.02 14.95 27.98
C LEU A 372 12.71 15.64 26.79
N PHE A 373 12.16 15.48 25.59
CA PHE A 373 12.62 16.23 24.43
C PHE A 373 12.40 17.75 24.62
N PHE A 374 11.22 18.17 25.06
CA PHE A 374 10.94 19.57 25.32
C PHE A 374 11.79 20.14 26.46
N GLU A 375 12.04 19.37 27.51
CA GLU A 375 12.97 19.77 28.58
C GLU A 375 14.38 20.03 28.03
N ARG A 376 14.95 19.12 27.23
CA ARG A 376 16.26 19.31 26.58
C ARG A 376 16.29 20.56 25.68
N ILE A 377 15.21 20.82 24.93
CA ILE A 377 15.09 22.03 24.10
C ILE A 377 15.08 23.28 24.99
N ARG A 378 14.31 23.27 26.08
CA ARG A 378 14.25 24.40 27.03
C ARG A 378 15.62 24.65 27.65
N ASP A 379 16.29 23.61 28.13
CA ASP A 379 17.59 23.73 28.80
C ASP A 379 18.64 24.32 27.87
N ARG A 380 18.62 23.98 26.57
CA ARG A 380 19.55 24.53 25.58
C ARG A 380 19.19 25.94 25.10
N PHE A 381 17.90 26.25 24.91
CA PHE A 381 17.48 27.43 24.13
C PHE A 381 16.64 28.45 24.92
N SER A 382 16.46 28.28 26.23
CA SER A 382 15.63 29.18 27.05
C SER A 382 16.13 30.64 27.09
N GLU A 383 17.41 30.88 26.85
CA GLU A 383 17.99 32.23 26.88
C GLU A 383 17.98 32.96 25.53
N ASN A 384 17.80 32.23 24.42
CA ASN A 384 18.05 32.75 23.06
C ASN A 384 16.83 33.34 22.35
N HIS A 385 15.70 33.51 23.06
CA HIS A 385 14.42 33.94 22.46
C HIS A 385 14.07 33.17 21.17
N THR A 386 14.37 31.87 21.17
CA THR A 386 14.15 30.93 20.08
C THR A 386 12.70 30.45 20.09
N ASP A 387 12.05 30.52 18.93
CA ASP A 387 10.69 29.99 18.75
C ASP A 387 10.76 28.56 18.22
N ILE A 388 9.97 27.65 18.79
CA ILE A 388 9.79 26.30 18.27
C ILE A 388 8.44 26.22 17.54
N VAL A 389 8.48 25.75 16.30
CA VAL A 389 7.31 25.48 15.47
C VAL A 389 7.07 23.98 15.44
N ILE A 390 5.91 23.56 15.90
CA ILE A 390 5.55 22.16 16.10
C ILE A 390 4.32 21.85 15.26
N THR A 391 4.35 20.72 14.55
CA THR A 391 3.14 20.10 14.00
C THR A 391 3.02 18.66 14.45
N VAL A 392 1.79 18.24 14.76
CA VAL A 392 1.47 16.86 15.13
C VAL A 392 0.11 16.47 14.57
N ALA A 393 -0.10 15.18 14.36
CA ALA A 393 -1.42 14.64 14.05
C ALA A 393 -2.45 14.90 15.17
N ASN A 394 -3.69 15.23 14.78
CA ASN A 394 -4.80 15.40 15.73
C ASN A 394 -5.65 14.13 15.82
N VAL A 395 -5.46 13.30 16.85
CA VAL A 395 -6.33 12.13 17.09
C VAL A 395 -7.80 12.51 17.34
N GLY A 396 -8.04 13.77 17.72
CA GLY A 396 -9.39 14.32 17.91
C GLY A 396 -10.18 14.53 16.62
N PHE A 397 -9.57 14.38 15.44
CA PHE A 397 -10.22 14.58 14.14
C PHE A 397 -11.45 13.68 13.96
N ILE A 398 -12.51 14.23 13.37
CA ILE A 398 -13.83 13.60 13.32
C ILE A 398 -13.82 12.25 12.58
N MET A 399 -13.03 12.11 11.52
CA MET A 399 -12.92 10.82 10.81
C MET A 399 -12.29 9.76 11.70
N THR A 400 -11.24 10.11 12.46
CA THR A 400 -10.61 9.20 13.43
C THR A 400 -11.58 8.78 14.52
N ARG A 401 -12.39 9.73 15.04
CA ARG A 401 -13.42 9.44 16.05
C ARG A 401 -14.54 8.54 15.52
N LEU A 402 -15.00 8.78 14.30
CA LEU A 402 -16.03 7.95 13.67
C LEU A 402 -15.51 6.54 13.41
N SER A 403 -14.28 6.42 12.90
CA SER A 403 -13.63 5.12 12.73
C SER A 403 -13.52 4.38 14.07
N LEU A 404 -13.04 5.05 15.13
CA LEU A 404 -13.02 4.50 16.49
C LEU A 404 -14.40 4.06 17.00
N PHE A 405 -15.42 4.90 16.80
CA PHE A 405 -16.80 4.60 17.19
C PHE A 405 -17.36 3.36 16.47
N LEU A 406 -16.96 3.15 15.21
CA LEU A 406 -17.32 1.98 14.41
C LEU A 406 -16.43 0.74 14.71
N GLY A 407 -15.53 0.81 15.70
CA GLY A 407 -14.59 -0.27 16.02
C GLY A 407 -13.43 -0.42 15.03
N LEU A 408 -13.21 0.57 14.16
CA LEU A 408 -12.15 0.59 13.15
C LEU A 408 -10.96 1.40 13.67
N PHE A 409 -10.12 0.77 14.49
CA PHE A 409 -8.89 1.39 15.00
C PHE A 409 -7.63 0.84 14.31
N ASN A 410 -7.52 1.12 13.01
CA ASN A 410 -6.43 0.59 12.18
C ASN A 410 -5.33 1.63 12.01
N TYR A 411 -4.10 1.22 12.33
CA TYR A 411 -2.90 1.97 11.99
C TYR A 411 -2.55 1.74 10.52
N GLY A 412 -2.10 2.80 9.85
CA GLY A 412 -1.68 2.78 8.46
C GLY A 412 -0.28 3.33 8.27
N ARG A 413 0.17 3.36 7.02
CA ARG A 413 1.50 3.86 6.63
C ARG A 413 1.60 5.39 6.51
N ARG A 414 0.45 6.05 6.59
CA ARG A 414 0.25 7.49 6.51
C ARG A 414 -0.98 7.81 7.32
N GLY A 415 -1.02 8.99 7.92
CA GLY A 415 -2.25 9.52 8.49
C GLY A 415 -2.09 10.03 9.90
N ILE A 416 -3.21 10.13 10.60
CA ILE A 416 -3.22 10.45 12.03
C ILE A 416 -2.78 9.24 12.88
N LEU A 417 -3.19 8.04 12.46
CA LEU A 417 -2.80 6.77 13.07
C LEU A 417 -1.72 6.11 12.21
N ASP A 418 -0.57 6.77 12.10
CA ASP A 418 0.59 6.22 11.41
C ASP A 418 1.27 5.14 12.27
N LEU A 419 1.76 4.06 11.64
CA LEU A 419 2.50 2.98 12.29
C LEU A 419 3.78 3.47 12.98
N GLU A 420 4.34 4.61 12.58
CA GLU A 420 5.51 5.22 13.21
C GLU A 420 5.14 6.11 14.41
N HIS A 421 3.87 6.50 14.57
CA HIS A 421 3.43 7.30 15.70
C HIS A 421 3.41 6.46 16.98
N THR A 422 4.19 6.90 17.98
CA THR A 422 4.25 6.30 19.32
C THR A 422 3.43 7.08 20.35
N ARG A 423 2.98 8.30 19.98
CA ARG A 423 2.17 9.20 20.80
C ARG A 423 1.04 9.81 19.97
N LEU A 424 -0.11 10.01 20.62
CA LEU A 424 -1.29 10.61 19.99
C LEU A 424 -1.66 11.89 20.72
N PHE A 425 -1.92 12.96 19.94
CA PHE A 425 -2.19 14.28 20.50
C PHE A 425 -3.58 14.80 20.14
N THR A 426 -4.15 15.52 21.10
CA THR A 426 -5.25 16.46 20.90
C THR A 426 -4.71 17.86 21.20
N PHE A 427 -5.44 18.91 20.83
CA PHE A 427 -5.07 20.29 21.19
C PHE A 427 -4.81 20.44 22.70
N ARG A 428 -5.63 19.81 23.54
CA ARG A 428 -5.52 19.90 25.00
C ARG A 428 -4.29 19.15 25.52
N SER A 429 -4.01 17.95 25.01
CA SER A 429 -2.85 17.18 25.48
C SER A 429 -1.53 17.82 25.02
N LEU A 430 -1.44 18.29 23.77
CA LEU A 430 -0.24 19.00 23.30
C LEU A 430 0.02 20.27 24.10
N ARG A 431 -1.02 21.10 24.32
CA ARG A 431 -0.91 22.30 25.15
C ARG A 431 -0.38 21.96 26.54
N ARG A 432 -0.99 20.98 27.19
CA ARG A 432 -0.59 20.55 28.55
C ARG A 432 0.86 20.09 28.57
N THR A 433 1.30 19.28 27.61
CA THR A 433 2.70 18.82 27.52
C THR A 433 3.66 20.01 27.41
N LEU A 434 3.39 20.96 26.52
CA LEU A 434 4.23 22.15 26.36
C LEU A 434 4.28 23.02 27.61
N GLU A 435 3.13 23.30 28.23
CA GLU A 435 3.04 24.13 29.44
C GLU A 435 3.77 23.49 30.62
N MET A 436 3.62 22.17 30.82
CA MET A 436 4.31 21.42 31.87
C MET A 436 5.84 21.36 31.62
N SER A 437 6.27 21.25 30.37
CA SER A 437 7.68 21.34 30.00
C SER A 437 8.23 22.78 30.03
N GLY A 438 7.44 23.76 30.46
CA GLY A 438 7.89 25.14 30.66
C GLY A 438 7.92 25.98 29.39
N PHE A 439 6.99 25.78 28.47
CA PHE A 439 6.82 26.62 27.28
C PHE A 439 5.63 27.57 27.43
N VAL A 440 5.69 28.71 26.72
CA VAL A 440 4.55 29.58 26.45
C VAL A 440 4.13 29.37 25.01
N ILE A 441 2.85 29.15 24.78
CA ILE A 441 2.28 29.06 23.44
C ILE A 441 2.03 30.46 22.91
N LEU A 442 2.71 30.83 21.82
CA LEU A 442 2.57 32.13 21.16
C LEU A 442 1.43 32.11 20.12
N LYS A 443 1.26 30.98 19.43
CA LYS A 443 0.24 30.80 18.38
C LYS A 443 -0.19 29.35 18.30
N GLU A 444 -1.48 29.11 18.17
CA GLU A 444 -2.05 27.78 17.95
C GLU A 444 -3.07 27.84 16.81
N LYS A 445 -2.94 26.93 15.84
CA LYS A 445 -3.79 26.86 14.65
C LYS A 445 -4.15 25.41 14.30
N GLY A 446 -5.37 25.22 13.82
CA GLY A 446 -5.79 23.98 13.19
C GLY A 446 -5.45 23.96 11.70
N ILE A 447 -4.87 22.86 11.23
CA ILE A 447 -4.54 22.65 9.81
C ILE A 447 -5.60 21.74 9.19
N PRO A 448 -6.19 22.10 8.03
CA PRO A 448 -7.18 21.27 7.36
C PRO A 448 -6.56 20.00 6.77
N ALA A 449 -7.41 19.03 6.42
CA ALA A 449 -6.97 17.82 5.74
C ALA A 449 -6.37 18.17 4.36
N PRO A 450 -5.32 17.48 3.91
CA PRO A 450 -4.64 17.79 2.66
C PRO A 450 -5.40 17.28 1.43
N TYR A 451 -6.64 17.76 1.21
CA TYR A 451 -7.50 17.34 0.10
C TYR A 451 -6.85 17.44 -1.30
N PRO A 452 -6.00 18.45 -1.62
CA PRO A 452 -5.30 18.48 -2.91
C PRO A 452 -4.40 17.27 -3.16
N LEU A 453 -3.85 16.66 -2.10
CA LEU A 453 -3.06 15.43 -2.24
C LEU A 453 -3.95 14.20 -2.49
N ALA A 454 -5.18 14.20 -1.98
CA ALA A 454 -6.12 13.09 -2.10
C ALA A 454 -6.88 13.08 -3.44
N PHE A 455 -7.24 14.26 -3.96
CA PHE A 455 -8.08 14.42 -5.15
C PHE A 455 -7.38 15.10 -6.34
N GLY A 456 -6.13 15.54 -6.16
CA GLY A 456 -5.46 16.42 -7.12
C GLY A 456 -5.95 17.87 -7.01
N TRP A 457 -5.24 18.78 -7.68
CA TRP A 457 -5.59 20.20 -7.75
C TRP A 457 -6.80 20.41 -8.66
N THR A 458 -7.98 20.20 -8.10
CA THR A 458 -9.28 20.39 -8.78
C THR A 458 -10.13 21.41 -8.04
N GLY A 459 -11.12 22.01 -8.72
CA GLY A 459 -12.09 22.89 -8.06
C GLY A 459 -12.81 22.22 -6.89
N PHE A 460 -13.00 20.90 -6.97
CA PHE A 460 -13.54 20.08 -5.88
C PHE A 460 -12.64 20.06 -4.65
N ALA A 461 -11.32 19.84 -4.83
CA ALA A 461 -10.37 19.88 -3.71
C ALA A 461 -10.33 21.26 -3.03
N GLY A 462 -10.41 22.34 -3.82
CA GLY A 462 -10.52 23.71 -3.32
C GLY A 462 -11.79 23.93 -2.48
N LEU A 463 -12.94 23.44 -2.97
CA LEU A 463 -14.21 23.49 -2.22
C LEU A 463 -14.12 22.73 -0.88
N CYS A 464 -13.57 21.51 -0.89
CA CYS A 464 -13.36 20.73 0.34
C CYS A 464 -12.47 21.45 1.34
N LEU A 465 -11.38 22.08 0.89
CA LEU A 465 -10.51 22.89 1.74
C LEU A 465 -11.25 24.07 2.36
N SER A 466 -12.06 24.80 1.59
CA SER A 466 -12.84 25.93 2.09
C SER A 466 -13.87 25.49 3.14
N ILE A 467 -14.61 24.42 2.87
CA ILE A 467 -15.58 23.86 3.82
C ILE A 467 -14.88 23.41 5.10
N ASN A 468 -13.78 22.67 4.99
CA ASN A 468 -13.06 22.21 6.18
C ASN A 468 -12.46 23.39 6.97
N SER A 469 -11.92 24.40 6.28
CA SER A 469 -11.41 25.62 6.92
C SER A 469 -12.49 26.39 7.67
N LEU A 470 -13.72 26.43 7.14
CA LEU A 470 -14.88 26.99 7.84
C LEU A 470 -15.26 26.14 9.06
N ALA A 471 -15.29 24.81 8.91
CA ALA A 471 -15.59 23.89 10.00
C ALA A 471 -14.58 23.96 11.16
N ILE A 472 -13.29 24.18 10.86
CA ILE A 472 -12.24 24.43 11.87
C ILE A 472 -12.57 25.65 12.74
N ARG A 473 -13.25 26.67 12.20
CA ARG A 473 -13.69 27.83 12.99
C ARG A 473 -14.78 27.45 14.00
N ALA A 474 -15.65 26.50 13.65
CA ALA A 474 -16.68 25.98 14.56
C ALA A 474 -16.08 25.06 15.63
N SER A 475 -15.20 24.13 15.25
CA SER A 475 -14.50 23.27 16.20
C SER A 475 -13.13 22.84 15.69
N ARG A 476 -12.08 23.50 16.21
CA ARG A 476 -10.69 23.15 15.87
C ARG A 476 -10.36 21.70 16.25
N SER A 477 -10.86 21.25 17.40
CA SER A 477 -10.60 19.89 17.90
C SER A 477 -11.14 18.80 16.98
N LEU A 478 -12.35 19.00 16.41
CA LEU A 478 -12.99 17.98 15.57
C LEU A 478 -12.57 18.06 14.11
N PHE A 479 -12.31 19.26 13.59
CA PHE A 479 -12.16 19.46 12.14
C PHE A 479 -10.74 19.75 11.68
N SER A 480 -9.77 19.90 12.59
CA SER A 480 -8.36 20.01 12.20
C SER A 480 -7.76 18.62 12.03
N TYR A 481 -7.12 18.39 10.90
CA TYR A 481 -6.37 17.17 10.62
C TYR A 481 -5.05 17.13 11.38
N GLN A 482 -4.35 18.27 11.43
CA GLN A 482 -3.12 18.47 12.21
C GLN A 482 -3.26 19.68 13.14
N ILE A 483 -2.47 19.64 14.21
CA ILE A 483 -2.31 20.74 15.18
C ILE A 483 -1.00 21.43 14.83
N ALA A 484 -1.01 22.75 14.74
CA ALA A 484 0.19 23.55 14.53
C ALA A 484 0.36 24.59 15.65
N VAL A 485 1.52 24.62 16.27
CA VAL A 485 1.84 25.47 17.42
C VAL A 485 3.16 26.21 17.17
N VAL A 486 3.20 27.49 17.53
CA VAL A 486 4.44 28.23 17.78
C VAL A 486 4.53 28.44 19.28
N ALA A 487 5.62 27.97 19.89
CA ALA A 487 5.86 28.10 21.32
C ALA A 487 7.26 28.64 21.59
N ARG A 488 7.48 29.13 22.80
CA ARG A 488 8.77 29.63 23.27
C ARG A 488 9.09 29.07 24.65
N ALA A 489 10.32 28.62 24.84
CA ALA A 489 10.82 28.16 26.12
C ALA A 489 10.80 29.30 27.16
N LYS A 490 10.31 29.01 28.36
CA LYS A 490 10.53 29.88 29.53
C LYS A 490 11.95 29.67 30.06
N PRO A 491 12.54 30.67 30.72
CA PRO A 491 13.80 30.50 31.46
C PRO A 491 13.72 29.32 32.44
N THR A 492 14.82 28.56 32.56
CA THR A 492 14.94 27.50 33.56
C THR A 492 15.08 28.09 34.96
N LEU A 493 14.93 27.26 36.01
CA LEU A 493 15.08 27.72 37.39
C LEU A 493 16.50 28.21 37.67
N GLU A 494 17.51 27.57 37.09
CA GLU A 494 18.92 27.94 37.19
C GLU A 494 19.14 29.35 36.63
N VAL A 495 18.63 29.61 35.42
CA VAL A 495 18.72 30.92 34.75
C VAL A 495 17.96 31.99 35.54
N LEU A 496 16.75 31.67 36.03
CA LEU A 496 15.97 32.62 36.84
C LEU A 496 16.69 32.96 38.15
N LEU A 497 17.27 31.97 38.82
CA LEU A 497 18.02 32.16 40.05
C LEU A 497 19.28 33.00 39.80
N GLU A 498 20.00 32.75 38.71
CA GLU A 498 21.16 33.56 38.33
C GLU A 498 20.77 35.01 38.04
N ARG A 499 19.67 35.23 37.30
CA ARG A 499 19.14 36.58 37.03
C ARG A 499 18.70 37.29 38.30
N ALA A 500 18.03 36.58 39.20
CA ALA A 500 17.62 37.13 40.50
C ALA A 500 18.83 37.54 41.35
N ARG A 501 19.90 36.72 41.38
CA ARG A 501 21.16 37.04 42.06
C ARG A 501 21.86 38.26 41.45
N LYS A 502 21.89 38.36 40.11
CA LYS A 502 22.44 39.53 39.39
C LYS A 502 21.66 40.80 39.71
N ALA A 503 20.32 40.74 39.71
CA ALA A 503 19.47 41.89 40.01
C ALA A 503 19.71 42.50 41.40
N VAL A 504 20.02 41.67 42.41
CA VAL A 504 20.33 42.15 43.78
C VAL A 504 21.75 42.74 43.89
N SER A 505 22.70 42.27 43.06
CA SER A 505 24.11 42.66 43.16
C SER A 505 24.47 43.95 42.40
N GLY A 506 23.51 44.62 41.76
CA GLY A 506 23.68 45.96 41.17
C GLY A 506 24.69 46.05 40.02
N LYS A 507 25.10 44.91 39.45
CA LYS A 507 25.89 44.82 38.21
C LYS A 507 25.04 44.42 37.02
#